data_AF-A0A6F9B6A5-F1
#
_entry.id   AF-A0A6F9B6A5-F1
#
_cell.length_a   1.000
_cell.length_b   1.000
_cell.length_c   1.000
_cell.angle_alpha   90.00
_cell.angle_beta   90.00
_cell.angle_gamma   90.00
#
_symmetry.space_group_name_H-M   'P 1'
#
loop_
_entity.id
_entity.type
_entity.pdbx_description
1 polymer ?
#
loop_
_entity_poly.entity_id
_entity_poly.type
_entity_poly.pdbx_seq_one_letter_code
_entity_poly.pdbx_strand_id
1 'polypeptide(L)'
;CAKKSRLQEVIMEQQANFLSWWKVLHNDPQERLEHEGLPTNSKVIISHCKTNQALAVLGQHILWTLYGKEYEVTAHTFLDSHKAERDINHWLLLTADSAGAGLDRTQTEQAMAGLTVLDRTQTEQAMAGLTVLDRTQTEQAEQAEQAR
;
A
#
# COMPACT_ATOMS: atom_id res chain seq x y z
N CYS A 1 15.92 -7.84 10.13
CA CYS A 1 15.18 -6.55 9.97
C CYS A 1 15.27 -6.18 8.50
N ALA A 2 14.23 -5.55 7.95
CA ALA A 2 14.15 -5.29 6.53
C ALA A 2 15.34 -4.45 6.04
N LYS A 3 15.81 -4.73 4.83
CA LYS A 3 17.11 -4.24 4.32
C LYS A 3 17.11 -2.74 4.10
N LYS A 4 15.99 -2.17 3.66
CA LYS A 4 15.87 -0.75 3.34
C LYS A 4 15.14 0.02 4.44
N SER A 5 13.90 -0.37 4.75
CA SER A 5 13.04 0.37 5.69
C SER A 5 13.39 0.15 7.16
N ARG A 6 14.21 -0.85 7.49
CA ARG A 6 14.52 -1.29 8.86
C ARG A 6 13.30 -1.75 9.68
N LEU A 7 12.15 -1.97 9.03
CA LEU A 7 10.95 -2.51 9.65
C LEU A 7 11.06 -4.03 9.89
N GLN A 8 10.00 -4.62 10.43
CA GLN A 8 9.94 -6.07 10.62
C GLN A 8 10.01 -6.78 9.26
N GLU A 9 11.01 -7.64 9.12
CA GLU A 9 11.28 -8.39 7.92
C GLU A 9 10.28 -9.54 7.75
N VAL A 10 9.87 -9.80 6.52
CA VAL A 10 9.04 -10.95 6.16
C VAL A 10 9.87 -11.85 5.26
N ILE A 11 9.94 -13.13 5.63
CA ILE A 11 10.68 -14.15 4.90
C ILE A 11 9.79 -15.38 4.72
N MET A 12 10.07 -16.15 3.68
CA MET A 12 9.45 -17.46 3.51
C MET A 12 10.31 -18.50 4.22
N GLU A 13 9.71 -19.19 5.18
CA GLU A 13 10.35 -20.27 5.92
C GLU A 13 9.83 -21.62 5.42
N GLN A 14 10.72 -22.61 5.36
CA GLN A 14 10.36 -23.94 4.87
C GLN A 14 9.46 -24.70 5.86
N GLN A 15 9.67 -24.48 7.16
CA GLN A 15 8.91 -25.16 8.20
C GLN A 15 7.79 -24.27 8.71
N ALA A 16 6.55 -24.77 8.63
CA ALA A 16 5.41 -24.12 9.25
C ALA A 16 5.58 -24.12 10.78
N ASN A 17 5.64 -22.94 11.37
CA ASN A 17 5.67 -22.74 12.81
C ASN A 17 4.74 -21.58 13.21
N PHE A 18 4.68 -21.24 14.50
CA PHE A 18 3.77 -20.19 14.99
C PHE A 18 4.06 -18.79 14.41
N LEU A 19 5.26 -18.54 13.88
CA LEU A 19 5.64 -17.32 13.15
C LEU A 19 5.24 -17.36 11.67
N SER A 20 4.78 -18.51 11.18
CA SER A 20 4.23 -18.67 9.83
C SER A 20 2.71 -18.46 9.79
N TRP A 21 2.08 -18.14 10.93
CA TRP A 21 0.64 -17.99 11.01
C TRP A 21 0.20 -16.57 10.71
N TRP A 22 -0.68 -16.46 9.72
CA TRP A 22 -1.30 -15.22 9.28
C TRP A 22 -2.81 -15.40 9.22
N LYS A 23 -3.53 -14.33 9.50
CA LYS A 23 -4.99 -14.24 9.40
C LYS A 23 -5.36 -13.22 8.32
N VAL A 24 -6.43 -13.50 7.60
CA VAL A 24 -7.01 -12.57 6.63
C VAL A 24 -8.17 -11.85 7.32
N LEU A 25 -8.18 -10.53 7.25
CA LEU A 25 -9.19 -9.66 7.86
C LEU A 25 -9.83 -8.79 6.79
N HIS A 26 -11.06 -8.35 7.04
CA HIS A 26 -11.71 -7.32 6.23
C HIS A 26 -10.94 -5.99 6.32
N ASN A 27 -10.93 -5.24 5.21
CA ASN A 27 -10.24 -3.94 5.13
C ASN A 27 -10.83 -2.91 6.09
N ASP A 28 -12.16 -2.81 6.17
CA ASP A 28 -12.84 -1.93 7.12
C ASP A 28 -12.82 -2.57 8.52
N PRO A 29 -12.18 -1.91 9.52
CA PRO A 29 -12.16 -2.40 10.89
C PRO A 29 -13.55 -2.56 11.53
N GLN A 30 -14.54 -1.75 11.14
CA GLN A 30 -15.89 -1.82 11.70
C GLN A 30 -16.66 -3.03 11.20
N GLU A 31 -16.43 -3.44 9.95
CA GLU A 31 -17.17 -4.52 9.29
C GLU A 31 -16.53 -5.92 9.49
N ARG A 32 -15.46 -6.01 10.27
CA ARG A 32 -14.68 -7.26 10.42
C ARG A 32 -15.47 -8.41 11.01
N LEU A 33 -16.41 -8.10 11.92
CA LEU A 33 -17.20 -9.11 12.59
C LEU A 33 -18.29 -9.65 11.66
N GLU A 34 -18.94 -8.79 10.89
CA GLU A 34 -19.98 -9.16 9.93
C GLU A 34 -19.42 -10.01 8.78
N HIS A 35 -18.16 -9.75 8.40
CA HIS A 35 -17.49 -10.46 7.30
C HIS A 35 -16.64 -11.66 7.76
N GLU A 36 -16.71 -12.06 9.03
CA GLU A 36 -15.96 -13.21 9.53
C GLU A 36 -16.43 -14.52 8.86
N GLY A 37 -15.48 -15.27 8.27
CA GLY A 37 -15.75 -16.57 7.64
C GLY A 37 -16.32 -16.53 6.22
N LEU A 38 -16.50 -15.33 5.63
CA LEU A 38 -16.99 -15.18 4.27
C LEU A 38 -15.83 -15.03 3.26
N PRO A 39 -15.90 -15.68 2.08
CA PRO A 39 -14.97 -15.40 1.00
C PRO A 39 -15.16 -13.95 0.55
N THR A 40 -14.08 -13.20 0.53
CA THR A 40 -14.12 -11.78 0.18
C THR A 40 -13.54 -11.56 -1.21
N ASN A 41 -14.35 -10.94 -2.06
CA ASN A 41 -13.95 -10.49 -3.39
C ASN A 41 -13.37 -9.06 -3.32
N SER A 42 -13.22 -8.51 -2.11
CA SER A 42 -12.79 -7.14 -1.85
C SER A 42 -11.35 -7.11 -1.30
N LYS A 43 -10.86 -5.90 -1.01
CA LYS A 43 -9.54 -5.70 -0.42
C LYS A 43 -9.51 -6.31 0.98
N VAL A 44 -8.38 -6.92 1.33
CA VAL A 44 -8.17 -7.56 2.63
C VAL A 44 -6.91 -7.04 3.31
N ILE A 45 -6.85 -7.27 4.63
CA ILE A 45 -5.64 -7.12 5.42
C ILE A 45 -5.11 -8.50 5.77
N ILE A 46 -3.82 -8.74 5.53
CA ILE A 46 -3.15 -9.98 5.95
C ILE A 46 -2.35 -9.65 7.20
N SER A 47 -2.74 -10.17 8.37
CA SER A 47 -2.15 -9.84 9.67
C SER A 47 -1.41 -11.03 10.27
N HIS A 48 -0.21 -10.81 10.78
CA HIS A 48 0.60 -11.85 11.43
C HIS A 48 0.02 -12.17 12.81
N CYS A 49 -0.29 -13.44 13.07
CA CYS A 49 -1.00 -13.83 14.29
C CYS A 49 -0.22 -13.51 15.56
N LYS A 50 1.12 -13.61 15.54
CA LYS A 50 1.94 -13.41 16.74
C LYS A 50 2.18 -11.94 17.06
N THR A 51 2.45 -11.10 16.05
CA THR A 51 2.79 -9.68 16.27
C THR A 51 1.62 -8.74 16.05
N ASN A 52 0.49 -9.23 15.50
CA ASN A 52 -0.65 -8.44 15.04
C ASN A 52 -0.28 -7.33 14.02
N GLN A 53 0.90 -7.42 13.41
CA GLN A 53 1.30 -6.49 12.35
C GLN A 53 0.71 -6.93 11.02
N ALA A 54 0.25 -5.97 10.22
CA ALA A 54 -0.25 -6.21 8.88
C ALA A 54 0.88 -6.29 7.86
N LEU A 55 0.69 -7.10 6.82
CA LEU A 55 1.58 -7.17 5.68
C LEU A 55 1.49 -5.85 4.90
N ALA A 56 2.64 -5.25 4.64
CA ALA A 56 2.76 -3.98 3.93
C ALA A 56 3.73 -4.10 2.76
N VAL A 57 3.37 -3.50 1.63
CA VAL A 57 4.27 -3.29 0.49
C VAL A 57 4.73 -1.82 0.46
N LEU A 58 6.03 -1.60 0.34
CA LEU A 58 6.62 -0.27 0.39
C LEU A 58 7.04 0.21 -1.00
N GLY A 59 6.19 0.99 -1.66
CA GLY A 59 6.44 1.51 -3.01
C GLY A 59 7.71 2.35 -3.19
N GLN A 60 8.21 2.95 -2.10
CA GLN A 60 9.44 3.76 -2.13
C GLN A 60 10.72 2.93 -1.85
N HIS A 61 10.59 1.68 -1.40
CA HIS A 61 11.71 0.85 -0.99
C HIS A 61 11.93 -0.25 -2.02
N ILE A 62 12.82 0.03 -2.96
CA ILE A 62 13.10 -0.85 -4.09
C ILE A 62 14.27 -1.79 -3.80
N LEU A 63 14.11 -3.06 -4.17
CA LEU A 63 15.11 -4.11 -4.15
C LEU A 63 15.46 -4.51 -5.59
N TRP A 64 16.76 -4.72 -5.84
CA TRP A 64 17.24 -5.32 -7.08
C TRP A 64 17.53 -6.79 -6.83
N THR A 65 16.77 -7.67 -7.48
CA THR A 65 16.93 -9.13 -7.39
C THR A 65 17.22 -9.72 -8.76
N LEU A 66 17.47 -11.02 -8.83
CA LEU A 66 17.68 -11.73 -10.09
C LEU A 66 16.44 -11.68 -11.01
N TYR A 67 15.27 -11.37 -10.45
CA TYR A 67 14.01 -11.25 -11.17
C TYR A 67 13.68 -9.81 -11.59
N GLY A 68 14.54 -8.85 -11.23
CA GLY A 68 14.41 -7.44 -11.61
C GLY A 68 14.19 -6.50 -10.42
N LYS A 69 13.40 -5.46 -10.66
CA LYS A 69 13.10 -4.40 -9.71
C LYS A 69 11.84 -4.75 -8.92
N GLU A 70 12.01 -5.05 -7.65
CA GLU A 70 10.92 -5.46 -6.75
C GLU A 70 10.74 -4.47 -5.60
N TYR A 71 9.57 -4.51 -4.95
CA TYR A 71 9.28 -3.68 -3.80
C TYR A 71 9.51 -4.45 -2.51
N GLU A 72 10.03 -3.78 -1.48
CA GLU A 72 10.23 -4.37 -0.17
C GLU A 72 8.87 -4.63 0.50
N VAL A 73 8.69 -5.86 1.00
CA VAL A 73 7.52 -6.28 1.77
C VAL A 73 7.92 -6.44 3.25
N THR A 74 7.08 -5.93 4.14
CA THR A 74 7.35 -5.87 5.59
C THR A 74 6.12 -6.21 6.42
N ALA A 75 6.32 -6.56 7.68
CA ALA A 75 5.23 -6.72 8.65
C ALA A 75 5.09 -5.42 9.46
N HIS A 76 4.29 -4.48 8.96
CA HIS A 76 4.03 -3.22 9.63
C HIS A 76 2.63 -2.71 9.34
N THR A 77 1.88 -2.38 10.39
CA THR A 77 0.55 -1.77 10.27
C THR A 77 0.70 -0.26 10.17
N PHE A 78 0.43 0.28 8.99
CA PHE A 78 0.38 1.73 8.78
C PHE A 78 -1.07 2.19 8.91
N LEU A 79 -1.30 3.12 9.84
CA LEU A 79 -2.63 3.67 10.10
C LEU A 79 -2.78 5.06 9.53
N ASP A 80 -4.00 5.42 9.15
CA ASP A 80 -4.41 6.77 8.80
C ASP A 80 -4.85 7.57 10.06
N SER A 81 -5.36 8.78 9.85
CA SER A 81 -5.89 9.63 10.92
C SER A 81 -7.10 9.05 11.66
N HIS A 82 -7.82 8.12 11.02
CA HIS A 82 -9.01 7.46 11.57
C HIS A 82 -8.68 6.09 12.19
N LYS A 83 -7.39 5.74 12.31
CA LYS A 83 -6.90 4.44 12.79
C LYS A 83 -7.31 3.26 11.90
N ALA A 84 -7.62 3.51 10.63
CA ALA A 84 -7.79 2.47 9.62
C ALA A 84 -6.46 2.16 8.97
N GLU A 85 -6.25 0.91 8.56
CA GLU A 85 -5.08 0.52 7.78
C GLU A 85 -5.02 1.28 6.46
N ARG A 86 -3.82 1.68 6.06
CA ARG A 86 -3.59 2.39 4.79
C ARG A 86 -3.64 1.43 3.61
N ASP A 87 -3.79 2.01 2.42
CA ASP A 87 -3.74 1.32 1.13
C ASP A 87 -2.52 0.41 0.94
N ILE A 88 -1.35 0.78 1.47
CA ILE A 88 -0.12 -0.03 1.47
C ILE A 88 -0.24 -1.35 2.25
N ASN A 89 -1.24 -1.49 3.11
CA ASN A 89 -1.59 -2.71 3.84
C ASN A 89 -2.74 -3.50 3.19
N HIS A 90 -3.32 -3.00 2.10
CA HIS A 90 -4.45 -3.64 1.42
C HIS A 90 -3.96 -4.61 0.35
N TRP A 91 -4.52 -5.81 0.36
CA TRP A 91 -4.20 -6.88 -0.59
C TRP A 91 -5.45 -7.34 -1.32
N LEU A 92 -5.28 -7.85 -2.54
CA LEU A 92 -6.33 -8.54 -3.27
C LEU A 92 -5.96 -10.00 -3.40
N LEU A 93 -6.84 -10.89 -2.98
CA LEU A 93 -6.67 -12.33 -3.14
C LEU A 93 -7.34 -12.74 -4.44
N LEU A 94 -6.54 -13.21 -5.40
CA LEU A 94 -7.01 -13.69 -6.69
C LEU A 94 -6.83 -15.21 -6.73
N THR A 95 -7.92 -15.94 -6.95
CA THR A 95 -7.89 -17.38 -7.20
C THR A 95 -7.92 -17.61 -8.70
N ALA A 96 -6.93 -18.33 -9.23
CA ALA A 96 -7.01 -18.89 -10.58
C ALA A 96 -7.77 -20.22 -10.50
N ASP A 97 -8.79 -20.41 -11.34
CA ASP A 97 -9.46 -21.71 -11.44
C ASP A 97 -8.49 -22.74 -12.02
N SER A 98 -8.39 -23.90 -11.36
CA SER A 98 -7.54 -25.02 -11.80
C SER A 98 -8.07 -25.69 -13.09
N ALA A 99 -9.28 -25.34 -13.53
CA ALA A 99 -9.86 -25.78 -14.81
C ALA A 99 -9.23 -25.15 -16.07
N GLY A 100 -8.19 -24.32 -15.94
CA GLY A 100 -7.46 -23.75 -17.09
C GLY A 100 -8.14 -22.54 -17.72
N ALA A 101 -9.26 -22.06 -17.15
CA ALA A 101 -9.68 -20.68 -17.34
C ALA A 101 -8.74 -19.78 -16.50
N GLY A 102 -7.51 -19.64 -16.99
CA GLY A 102 -6.55 -18.69 -16.43
C GLY A 102 -7.21 -17.33 -16.31
N LEU A 103 -6.87 -16.59 -15.24
CA LEU A 103 -7.30 -15.21 -15.02
C LEU A 103 -7.39 -14.48 -16.36
N ASP A 104 -8.61 -14.20 -16.81
CA ASP A 104 -8.80 -13.39 -18.00
C ASP A 104 -8.11 -12.07 -17.71
N ARG A 105 -7.15 -11.72 -18.56
CA ARG A 105 -6.24 -10.59 -18.36
C ARG A 105 -7.01 -9.27 -18.19
N THR A 106 -8.26 -9.24 -18.65
CA THR A 106 -9.25 -8.19 -18.45
C THR A 106 -9.65 -7.97 -16.97
N GLN A 107 -9.78 -9.01 -16.14
CA GLN A 107 -10.10 -8.86 -14.71
C GLN A 107 -8.92 -8.32 -13.92
N THR A 108 -7.70 -8.77 -14.24
CA THR A 108 -6.46 -8.21 -13.64
C THR A 108 -6.25 -6.77 -14.08
N GLU A 109 -6.53 -6.43 -15.35
CA GLU A 109 -6.46 -5.07 -15.87
C GLU A 109 -7.55 -4.16 -15.27
N GLN A 110 -8.78 -4.65 -15.02
CA GLN A 110 -9.84 -3.87 -14.35
C GLN A 110 -9.57 -3.66 -12.85
N ALA A 111 -9.05 -4.68 -12.15
CA ALA A 111 -8.62 -4.57 -10.76
C ALA A 111 -7.41 -3.61 -10.62
N MET A 112 -6.45 -3.67 -11.56
CA MET A 112 -5.32 -2.74 -11.62
C MET A 112 -5.75 -1.33 -12.06
N ALA A 113 -6.68 -1.18 -13.00
CA ALA A 113 -7.18 0.12 -13.45
C ALA A 113 -7.82 0.90 -12.29
N GLY A 114 -8.57 0.23 -11.41
CA GLY A 114 -9.12 0.83 -10.19
C GLY A 114 -8.07 1.25 -9.14
N LEU A 115 -6.84 0.71 -9.23
CA LEU A 115 -5.70 1.07 -8.36
C LEU A 115 -4.80 2.15 -8.98
N THR A 116 -4.74 2.28 -10.32
CA THR A 116 -3.88 3.27 -11.01
C THR A 116 -4.35 4.73 -10.92
N VAL A 117 -5.54 5.01 -10.39
CA VAL A 117 -6.11 6.37 -10.34
C VAL A 117 -5.56 7.22 -9.18
N LEU A 118 -4.74 6.66 -8.26
CA LEU A 118 -4.30 7.38 -7.06
C LEU A 118 -2.81 7.76 -6.95
N ASP A 119 -1.96 7.56 -7.98
CA ASP A 119 -0.51 7.81 -7.80
C ASP A 119 0.18 8.73 -8.82
N ARG A 120 -0.55 9.34 -9.78
CA ARG A 120 0.05 10.33 -10.69
C ARG A 120 -0.51 11.74 -10.59
N THR A 121 -1.78 11.90 -10.24
CA THR A 121 -2.41 13.22 -10.19
C THR A 121 -2.19 13.93 -8.85
N GLN A 122 -2.06 13.20 -7.74
CA GLN A 122 -1.88 13.81 -6.42
C GLN A 122 -0.44 14.27 -6.14
N THR A 123 0.57 13.57 -6.67
CA THR A 123 1.99 13.96 -6.51
C THR A 123 2.36 15.17 -7.38
N GLU A 124 1.80 15.30 -8.58
CA GLU A 124 2.01 16.49 -9.43
C GLU A 124 1.25 17.72 -8.90
N GLN A 125 0.03 17.56 -8.36
CA GLN A 125 -0.71 18.68 -7.77
C GLN A 125 -0.13 19.16 -6.43
N ALA A 126 0.43 18.26 -5.61
CA ALA A 126 1.11 18.65 -4.37
C ALA A 126 2.43 19.41 -4.65
N MET A 127 3.17 19.06 -5.70
CA MET A 127 4.42 19.75 -6.06
C MET A 127 4.17 21.06 -6.82
N ALA A 128 3.13 21.12 -7.66
CA ALA A 128 2.72 22.36 -8.33
C ALA A 128 2.18 23.42 -7.35
N GLY A 129 1.41 23.00 -6.33
CA GLY A 129 0.87 23.91 -5.32
C GLY A 129 1.93 24.61 -4.45
N LEU A 130 3.06 23.95 -4.19
CA LEU A 130 4.18 24.53 -3.45
C LEU A 130 5.00 25.53 -4.29
N THR A 131 5.10 25.34 -5.61
CA THR A 131 5.84 26.28 -6.48
C THR A 131 5.07 27.56 -6.80
N VAL A 132 3.73 27.54 -6.76
CA VAL A 132 2.90 28.72 -7.05
C VAL A 132 2.80 29.66 -5.84
N LEU A 133 2.73 29.10 -4.62
CA LEU A 133 2.70 29.91 -3.39
C LEU A 133 4.01 30.67 -3.14
N ASP A 134 5.16 30.09 -3.50
CA ASP A 134 6.48 30.72 -3.32
C ASP A 134 6.70 31.91 -4.28
N ARG A 135 6.19 31.82 -5.52
CA ARG A 135 6.27 32.89 -6.52
C ARG A 135 5.38 34.10 -6.17
N THR A 136 4.20 33.86 -5.60
CA THR A 136 3.32 34.95 -5.17
C THR A 136 3.86 35.72 -3.96
N GLN A 137 4.63 35.08 -3.07
CA GLN A 137 5.23 35.76 -1.91
C GLN A 137 6.48 36.56 -2.29
N THR A 138 7.25 36.11 -3.28
CA THR A 138 8.44 36.83 -3.78
C THR A 138 8.05 38.08 -4.60
N GLU A 139 7.00 38.00 -5.43
CA GLU A 139 6.52 39.17 -6.20
C GLU A 139 5.89 40.27 -5.32
N GLN A 140 5.21 39.89 -4.22
CA GLN A 140 4.68 40.88 -3.27
C GLN A 140 5.76 41.53 -2.39
N ALA A 141 6.88 40.82 -2.14
CA ALA A 141 8.01 41.39 -1.43
C ALA A 141 8.80 42.41 -2.29
N GLU A 142 8.99 42.14 -3.59
CA GLU A 142 9.67 43.08 -4.50
C GLU A 142 8.84 44.35 -4.78
N GLN A 143 7.51 44.25 -4.86
CA GLN A 143 6.65 45.43 -5.06
C GLN A 143 6.58 46.34 -3.82
N ALA A 144 6.77 45.80 -2.61
CA ALA A 144 6.83 46.60 -1.39
C ALA A 144 8.18 47.33 -1.23
N GLU A 145 9.25 46.84 -1.87
CA GLU A 145 10.58 47.46 -1.81
C GLU A 145 10.77 48.58 -2.85
N GLN A 146 10.08 48.51 -4.00
CA GLN A 146 10.11 49.56 -5.04
C GLN A 146 9.23 50.80 -4.74
N ALA A 147 8.45 50.77 -3.64
CA ALA A 147 7.57 51.86 -3.23
C ALA A 147 8.13 52.72 -2.06
N ARG A 148 9.42 52.57 -1.72
CA ARG A 148 10.15 53.42 -0.75
C ARG A 148 11.14 54.34 -1.45
#